data_AF-A0A9E5SWN6-F1
#
_entry.id   AF-A0A9E5SWN6-F1
#
_cell.length_a   1.000
_cell.length_b   1.000
_cell.length_c   1.000
_cell.angle_alpha   90.00
_cell.angle_beta   90.00
_cell.angle_gamma   90.00
#
_symmetry.space_group_name_H-M   'P 1'
#
loop_
_entity.id
_entity.type
_entity.pdbx_description
1 polymer ?
#
loop_
_entity_poly.entity_id
_entity_poly.type
_entity_poly.pdbx_seq_one_letter_code
_entity_poly.pdbx_strand_id
1 'polypeptide(L)'
;MLIIDCFGHNIYLDKELVGYIGENELYIRGTKFASITDDGVMSILNREIGYIDDDGSIIINGNEVGYIDGNNNFVFFKLPLNNG
;
A
#
# COMPACT_ATOMS: atom_id res chain seq x y z
N MET A 1 7.35 -11.80 2.82
CA MET A 1 7.58 -11.47 1.38
C MET A 1 8.42 -10.20 1.29
N LEU A 2 9.37 -10.05 0.35
CA LEU A 2 10.14 -8.80 0.22
C LEU A 2 9.34 -7.80 -0.64
N ILE A 3 9.08 -6.60 -0.13
CA ILE A 3 8.26 -5.59 -0.81
C ILE A 3 8.97 -4.91 -1.98
N ILE A 4 10.29 -5.06 -2.07
CA ILE A 4 11.09 -4.54 -3.19
C ILE A 4 10.55 -5.00 -4.56
N ASP A 5 9.91 -6.17 -4.62
CA ASP A 5 9.31 -6.72 -5.85
C ASP A 5 8.01 -6.01 -6.27
N CYS A 6 7.50 -5.08 -5.46
CA CYS A 6 6.31 -4.28 -5.75
C CYS A 6 6.65 -2.91 -6.35
N PHE A 7 7.92 -2.50 -6.42
CA PHE A 7 8.28 -1.20 -7.00
C PHE A 7 7.97 -1.14 -8.49
N GLY A 8 7.33 -0.05 -8.93
CA GLY A 8 6.84 0.13 -10.30
C GLY A 8 5.49 -0.52 -10.59
N HIS A 9 4.86 -1.18 -9.60
CA HIS A 9 3.54 -1.77 -9.74
C HIS A 9 2.41 -0.80 -9.40
N ASN A 10 1.17 -1.26 -9.63
CA ASN A 10 -0.02 -0.42 -9.55
C ASN A 10 -0.69 -0.49 -8.18
N ILE A 11 -1.46 0.55 -7.88
CA ILE A 11 -2.39 0.57 -6.75
C ILE A 11 -3.81 0.62 -7.31
N TYR A 12 -4.61 -0.38 -6.95
CA TYR A 12 -6.02 -0.48 -7.28
C TYR A 12 -6.91 -0.21 -6.07
N LEU A 13 -8.05 0.41 -6.30
CA LEU A 13 -9.16 0.52 -5.36
C LEU A 13 -10.42 0.01 -6.06
N ASP A 14 -11.05 -1.03 -5.53
CA ASP A 14 -12.25 -1.63 -6.13
C ASP A 14 -12.10 -1.87 -7.66
N LYS A 15 -10.95 -2.41 -8.07
CA LYS A 15 -10.55 -2.69 -9.47
C LYS A 15 -10.26 -1.46 -10.34
N GLU A 16 -10.36 -0.25 -9.81
CA GLU A 16 -9.93 0.97 -10.49
C GLU A 16 -8.45 1.25 -10.22
N LEU A 17 -7.68 1.53 -11.27
CA LEU A 17 -6.29 1.99 -11.13
C LEU A 17 -6.30 3.41 -10.54
N VAL A 18 -5.79 3.57 -9.33
CA VAL A 18 -5.79 4.86 -8.62
C VAL A 18 -4.40 5.39 -8.32
N GLY A 19 -3.35 4.60 -8.55
CA GLY A 19 -2.02 4.96 -8.10
C GLY A 19 -0.93 4.01 -8.55
N TYR A 20 0.27 4.24 -8.05
CA TYR A 20 1.45 3.43 -8.32
C TYR A 20 2.37 3.38 -7.10
N ILE A 21 3.24 2.38 -7.08
CA ILE A 21 4.24 2.14 -6.05
C ILE A 21 5.57 2.66 -6.60
N GLY A 22 6.05 3.77 -6.05
CA GLY A 22 7.38 4.30 -6.30
C GLY A 22 8.44 3.64 -5.43
N GLU A 23 9.67 4.13 -5.52
CA GLU A 23 10.76 3.70 -4.64
C GLU A 23 10.46 4.12 -3.21
N ASN A 24 10.14 3.15 -2.35
CA ASN A 24 9.75 3.34 -0.94
C ASN A 24 8.57 4.30 -0.70
N GLU A 25 7.73 4.54 -1.70
CA GLU A 25 6.63 5.50 -1.63
C GLU A 25 5.38 4.98 -2.35
N LEU A 26 4.21 5.22 -1.75
CA LEU A 26 2.91 4.93 -2.35
C LEU A 26 2.31 6.23 -2.87
N TYR A 27 1.92 6.26 -4.14
CA TYR A 27 1.28 7.40 -4.76
C TYR A 27 -0.16 7.08 -5.12
N ILE A 28 -1.11 7.87 -4.62
CA ILE A 28 -2.53 7.75 -4.95
C ILE A 28 -2.98 9.06 -5.59
N ARG A 29 -3.60 8.99 -6.77
CA ARG A 29 -4.07 10.15 -7.56
C ARG A 29 -2.98 11.21 -7.76
N GLY A 30 -1.75 10.75 -8.01
CA GLY A 30 -0.58 11.61 -8.25
C GLY A 30 -0.01 12.30 -7.00
N THR A 31 -0.52 12.00 -5.81
CA THR A 31 0.00 12.55 -4.55
C THR A 31 0.64 11.46 -3.71
N LYS A 32 1.76 11.76 -3.05
CA LYS A 32 2.35 10.86 -2.07
C LYS A 32 1.34 10.58 -0.96
N PHE A 33 0.97 9.32 -0.84
CA PHE A 33 0.06 8.83 0.19
C PHE A 33 0.83 8.42 1.45
N ALA A 34 1.83 7.56 1.30
CA ALA A 34 2.63 7.03 2.41
C ALA A 34 4.06 6.68 1.96
N SER A 35 4.98 6.57 2.90
CA SER A 35 6.26 5.85 2.71
C SER A 35 6.07 4.37 3.05
N ILE A 36 6.85 3.50 2.41
CA ILE A 36 6.85 2.05 2.67
C ILE A 36 8.28 1.51 2.70
N THR A 37 8.58 0.65 3.68
CA THR A 37 9.87 -0.05 3.77
C THR A 37 9.86 -1.34 2.96
N ASP A 38 11.04 -1.91 2.74
CA ASP A 38 11.22 -3.19 2.06
C ASP A 38 10.60 -4.37 2.84
N ASP A 39 10.40 -4.19 4.14
CA ASP A 39 9.71 -5.11 5.04
C ASP A 39 8.19 -4.85 5.10
N GLY A 40 7.67 -3.91 4.31
CA GLY A 40 6.25 -3.61 4.19
C GLY A 40 5.65 -2.73 5.26
N VAL A 41 6.48 -2.12 6.12
CA VAL A 41 6.00 -1.13 7.10
C VAL A 41 5.64 0.17 6.38
N MET A 42 4.41 0.63 6.57
CA MET A 42 3.88 1.84 5.97
C MET A 42 3.83 2.98 6.98
N SER A 43 4.22 4.18 6.57
CA SER A 43 4.21 5.36 7.43
C SER A 43 3.75 6.65 6.74
N ILE A 44 3.09 7.52 7.51
CA ILE A 44 2.73 8.88 7.12
C ILE A 44 3.37 9.84 8.11
N LEU A 45 4.10 10.85 7.63
CA LEU A 45 4.81 11.83 8.47
C LEU A 45 5.67 11.16 9.57
N ASN A 46 6.38 10.08 9.20
CA ASN A 46 7.21 9.25 10.09
C ASN A 46 6.45 8.52 11.20
N ARG A 47 5.12 8.44 11.14
CA ARG A 47 4.31 7.61 12.02
C ARG A 47 3.89 6.35 11.27
N GLU A 48 4.17 5.19 11.84
CA GLU A 48 3.66 3.92 11.33
C GLU A 48 2.13 3.91 11.35
N ILE A 49 1.54 3.53 10.22
CA ILE A 49 0.09 3.44 10.04
C ILE A 49 -0.38 2.01 9.72
N GLY A 50 0.54 1.13 9.38
CA GLY A 50 0.21 -0.21 8.90
C GLY A 50 1.41 -0.97 8.41
N TYR A 51 1.16 -2.21 8.01
CA TYR A 51 2.17 -3.13 7.50
C TYR A 51 1.55 -4.08 6.47
N ILE A 52 2.40 -4.82 5.78
CA ILE A 52 2.00 -5.91 4.91
C ILE A 52 2.39 -7.21 5.61
N ASP A 53 1.43 -8.07 5.83
CA ASP A 53 1.65 -9.37 6.46
C ASP A 53 2.27 -10.35 5.46
N ASP A 54 2.81 -11.46 5.96
CA ASP A 54 3.55 -12.43 5.14
C ASP A 54 2.68 -13.13 4.09
N ASP A 55 1.37 -13.19 4.30
CA ASP A 55 0.40 -13.74 3.35
C ASP A 55 -0.02 -12.72 2.26
N GLY A 56 0.54 -11.51 2.29
CA GLY A 56 0.24 -10.43 1.35
C GLY A 56 -0.95 -9.56 1.78
N SER A 57 -1.53 -9.78 2.96
CA SER A 57 -2.58 -8.92 3.51
C SER A 57 -2.04 -7.54 3.86
N ILE A 58 -2.78 -6.49 3.50
CA ILE A 58 -2.43 -5.10 3.81
C ILE A 58 -3.21 -4.67 5.05
N ILE A 59 -2.50 -4.45 6.16
CA ILE A 59 -3.08 -4.09 7.45
C ILE A 59 -2.83 -2.61 7.72
N ILE A 60 -3.89 -1.82 7.95
CA ILE A 60 -3.79 -0.41 8.33
C ILE A 60 -4.63 -0.16 9.58
N ASN A 61 -4.03 0.47 10.59
CA ASN A 61 -4.63 0.68 11.91
C ASN A 61 -5.29 -0.60 12.47
N GLY A 62 -4.62 -1.74 12.33
CA GLY A 62 -5.09 -3.05 12.82
C GLY A 62 -6.24 -3.67 12.05
N ASN A 63 -6.62 -3.12 10.90
CA ASN A 63 -7.66 -3.69 10.04
C ASN A 63 -7.08 -4.10 8.70
N GLU A 64 -7.49 -5.27 8.19
CA GLU A 64 -7.22 -5.63 6.80
C GLU A 64 -8.01 -4.70 5.87
N VAL A 65 -7.30 -4.07 4.93
CA VAL A 65 -7.87 -3.10 3.99
C VAL A 65 -7.60 -3.44 2.54
N GLY A 66 -6.82 -4.49 2.28
CA GLY A 66 -6.43 -4.90 0.95
C GLY A 66 -5.47 -6.07 0.97
N TYR A 67 -4.95 -6.42 -0.20
CA TYR A 67 -4.00 -7.50 -0.40
C TYR A 67 -3.06 -7.20 -1.57
N ILE A 68 -1.97 -7.96 -1.68
CA ILE A 68 -1.09 -7.98 -2.85
C ILE A 68 -1.56 -9.08 -3.81
N ASP A 69 -1.83 -8.72 -5.07
CA ASP A 69 -2.22 -9.69 -6.09
C ASP A 69 -1.03 -10.47 -6.67
N GLY A 70 -1.30 -11.48 -7.50
CA GLY A 70 -0.25 -12.31 -8.13
C GLY A 70 0.65 -11.56 -9.14
N ASN A 71 0.38 -10.29 -9.41
CA ASN A 71 1.20 -9.41 -10.24
C ASN A 71 1.87 -8.31 -9.38
N ASN A 72 1.99 -8.50 -8.07
CA ASN A 72 2.58 -7.56 -7.12
C ASN A 72 1.91 -6.17 -7.08
N ASN A 73 0.64 -6.07 -7.48
CA ASN A 73 -0.12 -4.84 -7.31
C ASN A 73 -0.77 -4.78 -5.93
N PHE A 74 -0.91 -3.58 -5.38
CA PHE A 74 -1.67 -3.37 -4.16
C PHE A 74 -3.15 -3.22 -4.52
N VAL A 75 -4.02 -4.03 -3.95
CA VAL A 75 -5.47 -3.99 -4.17
C VAL A 75 -6.18 -3.68 -2.88
N PHE A 76 -6.76 -2.49 -2.80
CA PHE A 76 -7.52 -2.02 -1.64
C PHE A 76 -9.03 -2.27 -1.80
N PHE A 77 -9.67 -2.78 -0.75
CA PHE A 77 -11.14 -2.93 -0.66
C PHE A 77 -11.83 -1.58 -0.41
N LYS A 78 -11.13 -0.69 0.29
CA LYS A 78 -11.57 0.65 0.66
C LYS A 78 -10.36 1.56 0.69
N LEU A 79 -10.55 2.86 0.46
CA LEU A 79 -9.43 3.80 0.55
C LEU A 79 -8.74 3.64 1.91
N PRO A 80 -7.40 3.51 1.93
CA PRO A 80 -6.63 3.56 3.16
C PRO A 80 -6.69 4.99 3.71
N LEU A 81 -7.80 5.31 4.37
CA LEU A 81 -8.14 6.55 5.08
C LEU A 81 -8.06 7.87 4.28
N ASN A 82 -9.25 8.42 4.04
CA ASN A 82 -9.52 9.85 4.16
C ASN A 82 -10.32 10.01 5.46
N ASN A 83 -9.71 10.54 6.53
CA ASN A 83 -10.47 10.97 7.70
C ASN A 83 -9.92 12.31 8.17
N GLY A 84 -10.32 13.39 7.48
CA GLY A 84 -10.23 14.77 7.96
C GLY A 84 -8.87 15.43 7.82
#